data_AF-A0A7X7BU23-F1
#
_entry.id   AF-A0A7X7BU23-F1
#
_cell.length_a   1.000
_cell.length_b   1.000
_cell.length_c   1.000
_cell.angle_alpha   90.00
_cell.angle_beta   90.00
_cell.angle_gamma   90.00
#
_symmetry.space_group_name_H-M   'P 1'
#
loop_
_entity.id
_entity.type
_entity.pdbx_description
1 polymer ?
#
loop_
_entity_poly.entity_id
_entity_poly.type
_entity_poly.pdbx_seq_one_letter_code
_entity_poly.pdbx_strand_id
1 'polypeptide(L)'
;MRSNLQKGFTLIELMIVVAIIGILAMFALPAYQDYTKRTHVAEGIQLAASAKSAVTEYFASNGKWPAKIGTEANANKQAGIAEPSDITGNAVKSITVLDAPTTSAGKVGTIKDPIQGNDIEIEYNTKVEDGAIVVLRAWDTGGAVRWSCDGKTTSSTTGGTTTTHKLQTKHLPSSCRDLSKPTAS
;
A
#
# COMPACT_ATOMS: atom_id res chain seq x y z
N MET A 1 56.64 24.40 27.48
CA MET A 1 55.64 23.57 26.77
C MET A 1 54.70 22.96 27.80
N ARG A 2 53.42 23.34 27.82
CA ARG A 2 52.43 22.69 28.69
C ARG A 2 52.10 21.34 28.07
N SER A 3 52.47 20.24 28.74
CA SER A 3 52.03 18.91 28.37
C SER A 3 50.54 18.79 28.69
N ASN A 4 49.71 18.73 27.66
CA ASN A 4 48.31 18.35 27.83
C ASN A 4 48.29 16.88 28.28
N LEU A 5 47.94 16.64 29.54
CA LEU A 5 47.67 15.30 30.06
C LEU A 5 46.49 14.73 29.26
N GLN A 6 46.78 13.89 28.27
CA GLN A 6 45.75 13.15 27.55
C GLN A 6 45.13 12.13 28.53
N LYS A 7 43.97 12.50 29.09
CA LYS A 7 43.13 11.57 29.84
C LYS A 7 42.53 10.59 28.84
N GLY A 8 43.03 9.35 28.84
CA GLY A 8 42.46 8.26 28.05
C GLY A 8 41.08 7.86 28.59
N PHE A 9 40.19 7.45 27.69
CA PHE A 9 38.88 6.89 28.03
C PHE A 9 39.05 5.52 28.69
N THR A 10 38.36 5.25 29.79
CA THR A 10 38.48 3.96 30.48
C THR A 10 37.66 2.88 29.77
N LEU A 11 38.14 1.63 29.83
CA LEU A 11 37.41 0.48 29.26
C LEU A 11 36.04 0.30 29.96
N ILE A 12 35.98 0.65 31.26
CA ILE A 12 34.74 0.62 32.03
C ILE A 12 33.73 1.70 31.59
N GLU A 13 34.18 2.92 31.28
CA GLU A 13 33.30 3.95 30.69
C GLU A 13 32.72 3.48 29.36
N LEU A 14 33.54 2.84 28.52
CA LEU A 14 33.09 2.34 27.23
C LEU A 14 32.05 1.23 27.36
N MET A 15 32.25 0.30 28.30
CA MET A 15 31.29 -0.77 28.56
C MET A 15 29.95 -0.24 29.06
N ILE A 16 29.94 0.76 29.94
CA ILE A 16 28.70 1.38 30.43
C ILE A 16 27.97 2.10 29.29
N VAL A 17 28.71 2.84 28.44
CA VAL A 17 28.11 3.54 27.29
C VAL A 17 27.45 2.55 26.32
N VAL A 18 28.12 1.45 25.99
CA VAL A 18 27.55 0.42 25.11
C VAL A 18 26.31 -0.23 25.74
N ALA A 19 26.32 -0.47 27.05
CA ALA A 19 25.16 -1.01 27.77
C ALA A 19 23.94 -0.08 27.67
N ILE A 20 24.13 1.23 27.88
CA ILE A 20 23.07 2.22 27.78
C ILE A 20 22.54 2.32 26.33
N ILE A 21 23.43 2.37 25.34
CA ILE A 21 23.04 2.38 23.92
C ILE A 21 22.24 1.13 23.57
N GLY A 22 22.64 -0.04 24.08
CA GLY A 22 21.91 -1.29 23.88
C GLY A 22 20.46 -1.24 24.38
N ILE A 23 20.24 -0.66 25.57
CA ILE A 23 18.89 -0.49 26.13
C ILE A 23 18.06 0.47 25.28
N LEU A 24 18.62 1.61 24.89
CA LEU A 24 17.91 2.60 24.06
C LEU A 24 17.56 2.04 22.68
N ALA A 25 18.48 1.29 22.06
CA ALA A 25 18.30 0.71 20.74
C ALA A 25 17.13 -0.29 20.70
N MET A 26 16.91 -1.06 21.77
CA MET A 26 15.79 -2.01 21.84
C MET A 26 14.41 -1.34 21.71
N PHE A 27 14.26 -0.10 22.17
CA PHE A 27 13.01 0.66 22.01
C PHE A 27 12.98 1.49 20.73
N ALA A 28 14.13 2.07 20.35
CA ALA A 28 14.22 2.95 19.19
C ALA A 28 14.09 2.20 17.86
N LEU A 29 14.69 1.01 17.73
CA LEU A 29 14.71 0.26 16.47
C LEU A 29 13.30 -0.18 16.02
N PRO A 30 12.44 -0.78 16.88
CA PRO A 30 11.09 -1.15 16.46
C PRO A 30 10.24 0.07 16.06
N ALA A 31 10.39 1.18 16.78
CA ALA A 31 9.67 2.43 16.46
C ALA A 31 10.11 3.03 15.12
N TYR A 32 11.42 3.03 14.85
CA TYR A 32 11.98 3.50 13.57
C TYR A 32 11.56 2.59 12.40
N GLN A 33 11.54 1.28 12.60
CA GLN A 33 11.01 0.33 11.62
C GLN A 33 9.53 0.58 11.32
N ASP A 34 8.70 0.81 12.34
CA ASP A 34 7.28 1.13 12.13
C ASP A 34 7.08 2.45 11.36
N TYR A 35 7.91 3.46 11.63
CA TYR A 35 7.86 4.75 10.93
C TYR A 35 8.27 4.63 9.45
N THR A 36 9.36 3.92 9.18
CA THR A 36 9.85 3.70 7.81
C THR A 36 8.85 2.87 6.99
N LYS A 37 8.28 1.80 7.57
CA LYS A 37 7.21 1.02 6.92
C LYS A 37 5.99 1.88 6.56
N ARG A 38 5.52 2.75 7.46
CA ARG A 38 4.42 3.70 7.18
C ARG A 38 4.74 4.64 6.03
N THR A 39 5.97 5.14 5.99
CA THR A 39 6.44 6.06 4.94
C THR A 39 6.44 5.37 3.58
N HIS A 40 6.92 4.13 3.53
CA HIS A 40 6.91 3.32 2.32
C HIS A 40 5.50 2.95 1.86
N VAL A 41 4.56 2.69 2.77
CA VAL A 41 3.15 2.50 2.41
C VAL A 41 2.54 3.77 1.81
N ALA A 42 2.84 4.94 2.38
CA ALA A 42 2.37 6.21 1.83
C ALA A 42 2.97 6.49 0.44
N GLU A 43 4.25 6.17 0.23
CA GLU A 43 4.90 6.25 -1.08
C GLU A 43 4.16 5.41 -2.13
N GLY A 44 3.78 4.17 -1.78
CA GLY A 44 3.06 3.30 -2.71
C GLY A 44 1.67 3.82 -3.08
N ILE A 45 0.94 4.37 -2.11
CA ILE A 45 -0.35 5.02 -2.35
C ILE A 45 -0.20 6.25 -3.26
N GLN A 46 0.88 7.02 -3.08
CA GLN A 46 1.20 8.17 -3.94
C GLN A 46 1.56 7.72 -5.36
N LEU A 47 2.33 6.64 -5.50
CA LEU A 47 2.65 6.07 -6.81
C LEU A 47 1.40 5.58 -7.55
N ALA A 48 0.44 5.00 -6.81
CA ALA A 48 -0.85 4.56 -7.35
C ALA A 48 -1.79 5.71 -7.76
N ALA A 49 -1.47 6.97 -7.46
CA ALA A 49 -2.33 8.11 -7.78
C ALA A 49 -2.57 8.27 -9.30
N SER A 50 -1.57 7.93 -10.13
CA SER A 50 -1.71 7.91 -11.59
C SER A 50 -2.72 6.84 -12.03
N ALA A 51 -2.62 5.62 -11.47
CA ALA A 51 -3.57 4.54 -11.73
C ALA A 51 -5.00 4.90 -11.29
N LYS A 52 -5.18 5.52 -10.12
CA LYS A 52 -6.49 6.03 -9.66
C LYS A 52 -7.08 7.03 -10.65
N SER A 53 -6.26 7.95 -11.14
CA SER A 53 -6.69 8.99 -12.08
C SER A 53 -7.12 8.37 -13.40
N ALA A 54 -6.30 7.45 -13.94
CA ALA A 54 -6.59 6.75 -15.18
C ALA A 54 -7.88 5.91 -15.13
N VAL A 55 -8.09 5.16 -14.03
CA VAL A 55 -9.34 4.40 -13.81
C VAL A 55 -10.55 5.34 -13.70
N THR A 56 -10.41 6.47 -13.00
CA THR A 56 -11.47 7.47 -12.84
C THR A 56 -11.84 8.11 -14.18
N GLU A 57 -10.84 8.52 -14.97
CA GLU A 57 -11.03 9.12 -16.29
C GLU A 57 -11.65 8.13 -17.28
N TYR A 58 -11.21 6.87 -17.25
CA TYR A 58 -11.81 5.81 -18.06
C TYR A 58 -13.30 5.64 -17.74
N PHE A 59 -13.66 5.57 -16.45
CA PHE A 59 -15.05 5.47 -16.02
C PHE A 59 -15.86 6.69 -16.47
N ALA A 60 -15.35 7.91 -16.26
CA ALA A 60 -16.02 9.14 -16.66
C ALA A 60 -16.25 9.22 -18.19
N SER A 61 -15.31 8.72 -18.99
CA SER A 61 -15.39 8.77 -20.46
C SER A 61 -16.27 7.66 -21.06
N ASN A 62 -16.31 6.49 -20.43
CA ASN A 62 -16.94 5.30 -21.01
C ASN A 62 -18.22 4.86 -20.28
N GLY A 63 -18.53 5.43 -19.11
CA GLY A 63 -19.66 5.02 -18.26
C GLY A 63 -19.53 3.59 -17.71
N LYS A 64 -18.34 3.00 -17.79
CA LYS A 64 -18.05 1.64 -17.32
C LYS A 64 -16.62 1.55 -16.81
N TRP A 65 -16.39 0.65 -15.87
CA TRP A 65 -15.08 0.37 -15.32
C TRP A 65 -14.17 -0.32 -16.35
N PRO A 66 -12.85 -0.05 -16.36
CA PRO A 66 -11.90 -0.85 -17.13
C PRO A 66 -11.94 -2.32 -16.67
N ALA A 67 -11.70 -3.22 -17.60
CA ALA A 67 -11.66 -4.66 -17.41
C ALA A 67 -10.46 -5.23 -18.18
N LYS A 68 -10.08 -6.46 -17.86
CA LYS A 68 -9.10 -7.21 -18.63
C LYS A 68 -9.55 -7.37 -20.07
N ILE A 69 -8.58 -7.34 -20.99
CA ILE A 69 -8.80 -7.56 -22.41
C ILE A 69 -8.30 -8.96 -22.76
N GLY A 70 -9.14 -9.81 -23.37
CA GLY A 70 -8.72 -11.14 -23.80
C GLY A 70 -8.25 -12.02 -22.64
N THR A 71 -7.00 -12.49 -22.72
CA THR A 71 -6.37 -13.40 -21.74
C THR A 71 -5.55 -12.69 -20.66
N GLU A 72 -5.59 -11.36 -20.60
CA GLU A 72 -4.86 -10.60 -19.59
C GLU A 72 -5.34 -10.93 -18.17
N ALA A 73 -4.43 -10.86 -17.19
CA ALA A 73 -4.76 -11.11 -15.79
C ALA A 73 -5.38 -9.90 -15.08
N ASN A 74 -5.30 -8.72 -15.69
CA ASN A 74 -5.61 -7.43 -15.07
C ASN A 74 -6.20 -6.44 -16.10
N ALA A 75 -6.69 -5.30 -15.59
CA ALA A 75 -7.32 -4.24 -16.36
C ALA A 75 -6.41 -3.03 -16.66
N ASN A 76 -5.10 -3.10 -16.34
CA ASN A 76 -4.15 -1.97 -16.53
C ASN A 76 -4.17 -1.46 -17.97
N LYS A 77 -4.12 -2.38 -18.94
CA LYS A 77 -4.13 -2.07 -20.36
C LYS A 77 -5.36 -1.26 -20.78
N GLN A 78 -6.54 -1.61 -20.27
CA GLN A 78 -7.77 -0.89 -20.57
C GLN A 78 -7.86 0.44 -19.82
N ALA A 79 -7.30 0.51 -18.61
CA ALA A 79 -7.13 1.77 -17.88
C ALA A 79 -6.08 2.69 -18.54
N GLY A 80 -5.29 2.21 -19.50
CA GLY A 80 -4.27 3.01 -20.19
C GLY A 80 -2.98 3.21 -19.40
N ILE A 81 -2.65 2.29 -18.49
CA ILE A 81 -1.41 2.33 -17.70
C ILE A 81 -0.50 1.14 -18.04
N ALA A 82 0.77 1.23 -17.63
CA ALA A 82 1.77 0.18 -17.87
C ALA A 82 1.40 -1.15 -17.18
N GLU A 83 2.07 -2.23 -17.59
CA GLU A 83 1.89 -3.54 -16.96
C GLU A 83 2.24 -3.48 -15.46
N PRO A 84 1.59 -4.30 -14.61
CA PRO A 84 1.76 -4.17 -13.16
C PRO A 84 3.19 -4.23 -12.67
N SER A 85 4.02 -5.09 -13.29
CA SER A 85 5.44 -5.26 -12.93
C SER A 85 6.34 -4.11 -13.39
N ASP A 86 5.86 -3.23 -14.28
CA ASP A 86 6.60 -2.07 -14.75
C ASP A 86 6.32 -0.83 -13.87
N ILE A 87 5.23 -0.86 -13.10
CA ILE A 87 4.88 0.20 -12.14
C ILE A 87 5.53 -0.12 -10.80
N THR A 88 6.82 0.23 -10.68
CA THR A 88 7.65 -0.06 -9.50
C THR A 88 8.10 1.20 -8.77
N GLY A 89 8.44 1.03 -7.49
CA GLY A 89 8.93 2.10 -6.62
C GLY A 89 9.96 1.58 -5.63
N ASN A 90 10.39 2.42 -4.69
CA ASN A 90 11.42 2.02 -3.72
C ASN A 90 10.97 0.84 -2.84
N ALA A 91 9.69 0.85 -2.45
CA ALA A 91 9.04 -0.20 -1.68
C ALA A 91 7.91 -0.93 -2.43
N VAL A 92 7.55 -0.48 -3.64
CA VAL A 92 6.46 -1.05 -4.44
C VAL A 92 7.00 -2.04 -5.45
N LYS A 93 6.41 -3.24 -5.46
CA LYS A 93 6.73 -4.33 -6.37
C LYS A 93 5.83 -4.34 -7.60
N SER A 94 4.54 -4.02 -7.45
CA SER A 94 3.62 -3.92 -8.57
C SER A 94 2.41 -3.04 -8.24
N ILE A 95 1.77 -2.50 -9.28
CA ILE A 95 0.44 -1.86 -9.18
C ILE A 95 -0.50 -2.50 -10.18
N THR A 96 -1.49 -3.22 -9.68
CA THR A 96 -2.43 -4.00 -10.49
C THR A 96 -3.84 -3.44 -10.38
N VAL A 97 -4.49 -3.14 -11.50
CA VAL A 97 -5.92 -2.83 -11.57
C VAL A 97 -6.67 -4.13 -11.81
N LEU A 98 -7.46 -4.58 -10.85
CA LEU A 98 -8.33 -5.74 -10.99
C LEU A 98 -9.65 -5.34 -11.64
N ASP A 99 -10.33 -6.30 -12.25
CA ASP A 99 -11.69 -6.12 -12.76
C ASP A 99 -12.63 -5.65 -11.64
N ALA A 100 -13.55 -4.76 -11.98
CA ALA A 100 -14.67 -4.44 -11.10
C ALA A 100 -15.52 -5.71 -10.85
N PRO A 101 -16.15 -5.86 -9.67
CA PRO A 101 -17.04 -6.97 -9.38
C PRO A 101 -18.13 -7.12 -10.45
N THR A 102 -18.51 -8.35 -10.80
CA THR A 102 -19.50 -8.61 -11.87
C THR A 102 -20.87 -8.00 -11.58
N THR A 103 -21.19 -7.75 -10.31
CA THR A 103 -22.40 -7.03 -9.88
C THR A 103 -22.39 -5.53 -10.20
N SER A 104 -21.23 -5.00 -10.60
CA SER A 104 -20.98 -3.58 -10.88
C SER A 104 -20.92 -3.27 -12.38
N ALA A 105 -20.82 -4.30 -13.22
CA ALA A 105 -20.87 -4.14 -14.68
C ALA A 105 -22.33 -4.02 -15.14
N GLY A 106 -22.79 -2.80 -15.46
CA GLY A 106 -24.03 -2.58 -16.20
C GLY A 106 -25.26 -2.10 -15.40
N LYS A 107 -25.10 -1.59 -14.18
CA LYS A 107 -26.19 -0.87 -13.51
C LYS A 107 -26.09 0.64 -13.77
N VAL A 108 -26.85 1.12 -14.76
CA VAL A 108 -27.22 2.54 -14.89
C VAL A 108 -28.66 2.67 -14.37
N GLY A 109 -28.83 3.08 -13.11
CA GLY A 109 -30.17 3.34 -12.55
C GLY A 109 -30.28 3.27 -11.03
N THR A 110 -30.69 4.40 -10.43
CA THR A 110 -31.32 4.60 -9.10
C THR A 110 -30.80 3.72 -7.95
N ILE A 111 -29.52 3.82 -7.59
CA ILE A 111 -28.99 3.13 -6.40
C ILE A 111 -28.65 4.16 -5.32
N LYS A 112 -29.34 4.05 -4.17
CA LYS A 112 -29.03 4.81 -2.95
C LYS A 112 -27.68 4.41 -2.33
N ASP A 113 -27.15 3.25 -2.73
CA ASP A 113 -25.89 2.69 -2.24
C ASP A 113 -24.79 2.79 -3.31
N PRO A 114 -23.55 3.13 -2.92
CA PRO A 114 -22.40 3.13 -3.81
C PRO A 114 -22.15 1.77 -4.48
N ILE A 115 -21.86 1.78 -5.77
CA ILE A 115 -21.49 0.59 -6.54
C ILE A 115 -19.96 0.46 -6.54
N GLN A 116 -19.42 -0.67 -6.10
CA GLN A 116 -17.98 -0.87 -6.10
C GLN A 116 -17.43 -0.93 -7.54
N GLY A 117 -16.37 -0.19 -7.83
CA GLY A 117 -15.63 -0.24 -9.09
C GLY A 117 -14.43 -1.18 -9.03
N ASN A 118 -13.36 -0.82 -9.75
CA ASN A 118 -12.10 -1.56 -9.71
C ASN A 118 -11.44 -1.49 -8.33
N ASP A 119 -10.65 -2.52 -8.07
CA ASP A 119 -9.65 -2.52 -7.01
C ASP A 119 -8.27 -2.29 -7.64
N ILE A 120 -7.48 -1.38 -7.06
CA ILE A 120 -6.07 -1.19 -7.39
C ILE A 120 -5.26 -1.81 -6.25
N GLU A 121 -4.52 -2.87 -6.56
CA GLU A 121 -3.64 -3.57 -5.61
C GLU A 121 -2.21 -3.06 -5.74
N ILE A 122 -1.67 -2.56 -4.64
CA ILE A 122 -0.29 -2.15 -4.49
C ILE A 122 0.42 -3.25 -3.71
N GLU A 123 1.26 -4.02 -4.38
CA GLU A 123 2.07 -5.06 -3.73
C GLU A 123 3.40 -4.45 -3.27
N TYR A 124 3.78 -4.71 -2.03
CA TYR A 124 5.03 -4.22 -1.45
C TYR A 124 6.12 -5.29 -1.44
N ASN A 125 7.36 -4.83 -1.45
CA ASN A 125 8.54 -5.66 -1.24
C ASN A 125 8.93 -5.73 0.26
N THR A 126 10.09 -6.32 0.53
CA THR A 126 10.65 -6.53 1.88
C THR A 126 10.83 -5.27 2.74
N LYS A 127 10.79 -4.06 2.17
CA LYS A 127 10.90 -2.80 2.94
C LYS A 127 9.65 -2.49 3.77
N VAL A 128 8.50 -3.06 3.39
CA VAL A 128 7.28 -3.01 4.20
C VAL A 128 7.02 -4.38 4.79
N GLU A 129 6.70 -5.33 3.93
CA GLU A 129 6.45 -6.74 4.20
C GLU A 129 6.26 -7.35 2.80
N ASP A 130 7.08 -8.33 2.42
CA ASP A 130 7.04 -8.86 1.06
C ASP A 130 5.69 -9.51 0.75
N GLY A 131 5.07 -9.15 -0.38
CA GLY A 131 3.76 -9.68 -0.77
C GLY A 131 2.56 -9.11 0.01
N ALA A 132 2.78 -8.18 0.94
CA ALA A 132 1.69 -7.43 1.54
C ALA A 132 1.05 -6.47 0.53
N ILE A 133 -0.27 -6.31 0.60
CA ILE A 133 -1.03 -5.52 -0.36
C ILE A 133 -1.81 -4.40 0.33
N VAL A 134 -1.77 -3.20 -0.25
CA VAL A 134 -2.78 -2.15 -0.01
C VAL A 134 -3.71 -2.10 -1.21
N VAL A 135 -5.01 -2.11 -0.94
CA VAL A 135 -6.05 -2.02 -1.95
C VAL A 135 -6.63 -0.61 -1.94
N LEU A 136 -6.70 0.03 -3.11
CA LEU A 136 -7.49 1.24 -3.33
C LEU A 136 -8.74 0.85 -4.10
N ARG A 137 -9.90 1.07 -3.50
CA ARG A 137 -11.17 0.57 -4.01
C ARG A 137 -11.99 1.74 -4.51
N ALA A 138 -12.35 1.70 -5.79
CA ALA A 138 -13.20 2.70 -6.41
C ALA A 138 -14.68 2.42 -6.08
N TRP A 139 -15.49 3.47 -6.06
CA TRP A 139 -16.92 3.43 -5.83
C TRP A 139 -17.60 4.44 -6.75
N ASP A 140 -18.61 4.02 -7.48
CA ASP A 140 -19.53 4.91 -8.17
C ASP A 140 -20.65 5.35 -7.20
N THR A 141 -20.77 6.65 -6.97
CA THR A 141 -21.83 7.28 -6.19
C THR A 141 -22.72 8.17 -7.07
N GLY A 142 -23.27 7.60 -8.14
CA GLY A 142 -24.21 8.30 -9.02
C GLY A 142 -23.51 9.14 -10.10
N GLY A 143 -22.45 8.61 -10.70
CA GLY A 143 -21.65 9.25 -11.73
C GLY A 143 -20.37 9.91 -11.22
N ALA A 144 -20.17 9.97 -9.90
CA ALA A 144 -18.93 10.41 -9.28
C ALA A 144 -18.15 9.22 -8.72
N VAL A 145 -16.83 9.20 -8.97
CA VAL A 145 -15.95 8.15 -8.43
C VAL A 145 -15.39 8.59 -7.07
N ARG A 146 -15.64 7.78 -6.04
CA ARG A 146 -15.04 7.91 -4.71
C ARG A 146 -14.05 6.77 -4.48
N TRP A 147 -13.04 7.03 -3.66
CA TRP A 147 -12.00 6.07 -3.36
C TRP A 147 -11.96 5.77 -1.86
N SER A 148 -11.88 4.50 -1.51
CA SER A 148 -11.49 4.02 -0.18
C SER A 148 -10.18 3.26 -0.28
N CYS A 149 -9.53 2.98 0.86
CA CYS A 149 -8.33 2.15 0.88
C CYS A 149 -8.26 1.28 2.12
N ASP A 150 -7.66 0.09 1.97
CA ASP A 150 -7.52 -0.89 3.03
C ASP A 150 -6.29 -1.78 2.84
N GLY A 151 -5.83 -2.42 3.91
CA GLY A 151 -4.78 -3.44 3.84
C GLY A 151 -5.39 -4.82 3.58
N LYS A 152 -4.93 -5.51 2.53
CA LYS A 152 -5.37 -6.87 2.20
C LYS A 152 -4.44 -7.90 2.84
N THR A 153 -5.04 -8.95 3.40
CA THR A 153 -4.29 -10.14 3.84
C THR A 153 -4.17 -11.10 2.67
N THR A 154 -2.95 -11.49 2.32
CA THR A 154 -2.68 -12.47 1.26
C THR A 154 -1.96 -13.67 1.85
N SER A 155 -1.97 -14.80 1.14
CA SER A 155 -1.23 -15.99 1.51
C SER A 155 -0.51 -16.54 0.28
N SER A 156 0.76 -16.87 0.42
CA SER A 156 1.54 -17.56 -0.61
C SER A 156 2.00 -18.92 -0.07
N THR A 157 1.85 -19.97 -0.86
CA THR A 157 2.37 -21.30 -0.51
C THR A 157 3.60 -21.60 -1.35
N THR A 158 4.75 -21.74 -0.71
CA THR A 158 6.01 -22.17 -1.37
C THR A 158 6.49 -23.45 -0.70
N GLY A 159 6.69 -24.51 -1.49
CA GLY A 159 7.18 -25.79 -0.97
C GLY A 159 6.28 -26.41 0.13
N GLY A 160 4.96 -26.22 0.05
CA GLY A 160 4.00 -26.72 1.03
C GLY A 160 3.87 -25.90 2.32
N THR A 161 4.64 -24.82 2.47
CA THR A 161 4.52 -23.88 3.60
C THR A 161 3.71 -22.66 3.17
N THR A 162 2.62 -22.37 3.88
CA THR A 162 1.78 -21.19 3.64
C THR A 162 2.25 -20.04 4.51
N THR A 163 2.79 -19.01 3.88
CA THR A 163 3.12 -17.73 4.53
C THR A 163 1.97 -16.77 4.31
N THR A 164 1.43 -16.22 5.40
CA THR A 164 0.41 -15.17 5.36
C THR A 164 1.07 -13.81 5.43
N HIS A 165 0.86 -13.00 4.41
CA HIS A 165 1.33 -11.62 4.36
C HIS A 165 0.18 -10.71 4.80
N LYS A 166 0.34 -10.06 5.94
CA LYS A 166 -0.64 -9.12 6.48
C LYS A 166 0.02 -7.81 6.83
N LEU A 167 -0.33 -6.77 6.08
CA LEU A 167 0.04 -5.41 6.47
C LEU A 167 -0.66 -5.06 7.79
N GLN A 168 0.11 -4.73 8.82
CA GLN A 168 -0.48 -4.36 10.09
C GLN A 168 -1.20 -3.01 9.94
N THR A 169 -2.37 -2.87 10.56
CA THR A 169 -3.17 -1.64 10.48
C THR A 169 -2.41 -0.41 10.99
N LYS A 170 -1.45 -0.62 11.92
CA LYS A 170 -0.55 0.44 12.38
C LYS A 170 0.31 1.01 11.26
N HIS A 171 0.63 0.27 10.20
CA HIS A 171 1.45 0.74 9.08
C HIS A 171 0.65 1.48 8.00
N LEU A 172 -0.67 1.40 8.04
CA LEU A 172 -1.55 2.14 7.13
C LEU A 172 -1.68 3.62 7.54
N PRO A 173 -1.83 4.55 6.56
CA PRO A 173 -2.28 5.92 6.84
C PRO A 173 -3.66 5.92 7.49
N SER A 174 -4.00 6.98 8.23
CA SER A 174 -5.31 7.11 8.88
C SER A 174 -6.48 6.97 7.90
N SER A 175 -6.34 7.48 6.68
CA SER A 175 -7.35 7.38 5.61
C SER A 175 -7.63 5.95 5.14
N CYS A 176 -6.73 5.00 5.43
CA CYS A 176 -6.88 3.59 5.04
C CYS A 176 -7.16 2.66 6.22
N ARG A 177 -7.47 3.22 7.40
CA ARG A 177 -7.81 2.44 8.61
C ARG A 177 -9.30 2.29 8.81
N ASP A 178 -10.11 3.18 8.24
CA ASP A 178 -11.57 3.13 8.32
C ASP A 178 -12.13 2.46 7.07
N LEU A 179 -12.81 1.33 7.28
CA LEU A 179 -13.31 0.41 6.26
C LEU A 179 -14.72 0.77 5.78
N SER A 180 -15.26 1.91 6.21
CA SER A 180 -16.63 2.28 5.84
C SER A 180 -16.74 2.55 4.34
N LYS A 181 -17.73 1.90 3.71
CA LYS A 181 -18.15 2.24 2.36
C LYS A 181 -18.48 3.74 2.33
N PRO A 182 -18.02 4.49 1.31
CA PRO A 182 -18.33 5.92 1.23
C PRO A 182 -19.85 6.11 1.21
N THR A 183 -20.46 6.77 2.20
CA THR A 183 -21.93 6.97 2.21
C THR A 183 -22.35 7.92 1.09
N ALA A 184 -23.46 7.62 0.38
CA ALA A 184 -24.02 8.55 -0.60
C ALA A 184 -24.31 9.90 0.09
N SER A 185 -23.86 11.01 -0.53
CA SER A 185 -24.12 12.38 -0.06
C SER A 185 -25.48 12.86 -0.51
#